data_AF-A0A815JYE6-F1
#
_entry.id   AF-A0A815JYE6-F1
#
_cell.length_a   1.000
_cell.length_b   1.000
_cell.length_c   1.000
_cell.angle_alpha   90.00
_cell.angle_beta   90.00
_cell.angle_gamma   90.00
#
_symmetry.space_group_name_H-M   'P 1'
#
loop_
_entity.id
_entity.type
_entity.pdbx_description
1 polymer ?
#
loop_
_entity_poly.entity_id
_entity_poly.type
_entity_poly.pdbx_seq_one_letter_code
_entity_poly.pdbx_strand_id
1 'polypeptide(L)'
;MEYVHMKVKIEFMNLIYFILLNEKILEPIKLIQQLLNDTLIIQDNIDNHYINLDEINCLQLLTIIIQIIDQYFKKNHINNSTLMIDIQQWIISILKTSIQSSYQQIIFLLKFLNQSTCYLSLSMKQFLFDELINILIENNQQNHMNIYRQFTSFWDRLYLLSIIIECITNENLENYQIPYHPSIIINKNQNNILIDLYFFHLRRLANNEIIRIDLINKILLSNLPKINNKQQISIGEKIFKQLKDYFLL
;
A
#
# COMPACT_ATOMS: atom_id res chain seq x y z
N MET A 1 -11.50 15.11 -19.87
CA MET A 1 -10.03 14.94 -19.88
C MET A 1 -9.31 16.12 -19.24
N GLU A 2 -9.63 17.39 -19.57
CA GLU A 2 -9.01 18.58 -18.93
C GLU A 2 -9.09 18.61 -17.38
N TYR A 3 -10.18 18.12 -16.79
CA TYR A 3 -10.36 18.12 -15.33
C TYR A 3 -9.37 17.20 -14.59
N VAL A 4 -9.02 16.05 -15.20
CA VAL A 4 -8.05 15.11 -14.62
C VAL A 4 -6.65 15.75 -14.65
N HIS A 5 -6.29 16.40 -15.77
CA HIS A 5 -5.03 17.15 -15.90
C HIS A 5 -4.89 18.29 -14.91
N MET A 6 -5.95 19.07 -14.69
CA MET A 6 -5.95 20.09 -13.65
C MET A 6 -5.73 19.48 -12.28
N LYS A 7 -6.40 18.36 -11.97
CA LYS A 7 -6.27 17.71 -10.68
C LYS A 7 -4.84 17.21 -10.43
N VAL A 8 -4.22 16.52 -11.40
CA VAL A 8 -2.82 16.06 -11.28
C VAL A 8 -1.88 17.25 -11.02
N LYS A 9 -2.06 18.35 -11.76
CA LYS A 9 -1.25 19.57 -11.58
C LYS A 9 -1.46 20.22 -10.21
N ILE A 10 -2.71 20.33 -9.75
CA ILE A 10 -3.04 20.87 -8.41
C ILE A 10 -2.38 20.01 -7.33
N GLU A 11 -2.49 18.69 -7.45
CA GLU A 11 -1.93 17.76 -6.48
C GLU A 11 -0.39 17.82 -6.46
N PHE A 12 0.25 17.91 -7.61
CA PHE A 12 1.70 18.10 -7.68
C PHE A 12 2.13 19.46 -7.10
N MET A 13 1.34 20.52 -7.32
CA MET A 13 1.59 21.84 -6.70
C MET A 13 1.43 21.80 -5.18
N ASN A 14 0.50 21.02 -4.64
CA ASN A 14 0.38 20.79 -3.19
C ASN A 14 1.64 20.12 -2.63
N LEU A 15 2.20 19.13 -3.33
CA LEU A 15 3.48 18.51 -2.95
C LEU A 15 4.63 19.54 -2.96
N ILE A 16 4.73 20.36 -4.00
CA ILE A 16 5.72 21.44 -4.08
C ILE A 16 5.56 22.39 -2.89
N TYR A 17 4.32 22.75 -2.56
CA TYR A 17 4.02 23.62 -1.43
C TYR A 17 4.47 23.01 -0.09
N PHE A 18 4.22 21.72 0.15
CA PHE A 18 4.72 21.02 1.34
C PHE A 18 6.25 21.01 1.42
N ILE A 19 6.95 20.86 0.29
CA ILE A 19 8.41 20.94 0.23
C ILE A 19 8.90 22.35 0.59
N LEU A 20 8.26 23.39 0.06
CA LEU A 20 8.65 24.78 0.34
C LEU A 20 8.42 25.18 1.80
N LEU A 21 7.34 24.69 2.41
CA LEU A 21 7.02 24.99 3.81
C LEU A 21 7.88 24.24 4.82
N ASN A 22 8.53 23.15 4.40
CA ASN A 22 9.29 22.33 5.32
C ASN A 22 10.67 22.94 5.58
N GLU A 23 10.79 23.69 6.67
CA GLU A 23 12.02 24.39 7.07
C GLU A 23 13.24 23.48 7.27
N LYS A 24 13.04 22.16 7.38
CA LYS A 24 14.12 21.17 7.53
C LYS A 24 14.70 20.70 6.19
N ILE A 25 14.14 21.12 5.06
CA ILE A 25 14.64 20.78 3.73
C ILE A 25 15.71 21.79 3.33
N LEU A 26 16.89 21.28 3.00
CA LEU A 26 18.01 22.09 2.52
C LEU A 26 17.87 22.37 1.02
N GLU A 27 17.85 23.64 0.61
CA GLU A 27 17.72 23.97 -0.83
C GLU A 27 16.45 23.36 -1.48
N PRO A 28 15.24 23.63 -0.95
CA PRO A 28 13.99 23.02 -1.41
C PRO A 28 13.74 23.24 -2.91
N ILE A 29 14.19 24.37 -3.47
CA ILE A 29 14.10 24.69 -4.90
C ILE A 29 14.86 23.66 -5.76
N LYS A 30 16.03 23.18 -5.32
CA LYS A 30 16.78 22.15 -6.07
C LYS A 30 16.06 20.82 -6.06
N LEU A 31 15.45 20.45 -4.93
CA LEU A 31 14.62 19.23 -4.84
C LEU A 31 13.40 19.34 -5.76
N ILE A 32 12.73 20.50 -5.78
CA ILE A 32 11.59 20.75 -6.68
C ILE A 32 12.02 20.67 -8.15
N GLN A 33 13.16 21.26 -8.52
CA GLN A 33 13.70 21.17 -9.87
C GLN A 33 14.04 19.73 -10.25
N GLN A 34 14.62 18.95 -9.33
CA GLN A 34 14.89 17.55 -9.56
C GLN A 34 13.59 16.75 -9.75
N LEU A 35 12.58 16.97 -8.90
CA LEU A 35 11.28 16.34 -9.03
C LEU A 35 10.62 16.69 -10.37
N LEU A 36 10.66 17.96 -10.79
CA LEU A 36 10.13 18.40 -12.08
C LEU A 36 10.88 17.73 -13.23
N ASN A 37 12.20 17.79 -13.25
CA ASN A 37 13.01 17.25 -14.33
C ASN A 37 12.87 15.73 -14.44
N ASP A 38 12.98 15.00 -13.33
CA ASP A 38 12.94 13.53 -13.36
C ASP A 38 11.52 13.01 -13.63
N THR A 39 10.47 13.75 -13.27
CA THR A 39 9.09 13.41 -13.67
C THR A 39 8.77 13.79 -15.12
N LEU A 40 9.42 14.81 -15.69
CA LEU A 40 9.30 15.21 -17.10
C LEU A 40 10.14 14.32 -18.04
N ILE A 41 11.38 13.94 -17.67
CA ILE A 41 12.27 13.08 -18.46
C ILE A 41 11.65 11.68 -18.68
N ILE A 42 10.81 11.23 -17.75
CA ILE A 42 10.08 9.97 -17.89
C ILE A 42 8.92 10.11 -18.90
N GLN A 43 8.37 11.31 -19.12
CA GLN A 43 7.40 11.55 -20.20
C GLN A 43 8.08 11.34 -21.57
N ASP A 44 9.27 11.91 -21.76
CA ASP A 44 10.02 11.82 -23.03
C ASP A 44 10.55 10.39 -23.32
N ASN A 45 10.89 9.60 -22.29
CA ASN A 45 11.34 8.20 -22.48
C ASN A 45 10.19 7.20 -22.67
N ILE A 46 8.96 7.59 -22.30
CA ILE A 46 7.75 6.79 -22.52
C ILE A 46 7.16 7.04 -23.92
N ASP A 47 7.55 8.11 -24.63
CA ASP A 47 7.11 8.40 -26.00
C ASP A 47 7.50 7.33 -27.04
N ASN A 48 8.46 6.45 -26.73
CA ASN A 48 8.78 5.29 -27.58
C ASN A 48 7.83 4.09 -27.40
N HIS A 49 6.93 4.15 -26.42
CA HIS A 49 5.77 3.27 -26.27
C HIS A 49 4.59 4.11 -25.76
N TYR A 50 3.88 4.76 -26.70
CA TYR A 50 2.62 5.51 -26.50
C TYR A 50 1.91 5.22 -25.16
N ILE A 51 2.25 5.99 -24.13
CA ILE A 51 1.37 6.26 -23.00
C ILE A 51 1.20 7.77 -23.02
N ASN A 52 0.02 8.21 -23.47
CA ASN A 52 -0.37 9.62 -23.38
C ASN A 52 -0.22 10.08 -21.93
N LEU A 53 0.21 11.33 -21.74
CA LEU A 53 0.06 12.08 -20.48
C LEU A 53 -1.35 11.98 -19.86
N ASP A 54 -2.36 11.65 -20.67
CA ASP A 54 -3.74 11.34 -20.25
C ASP A 54 -3.87 10.12 -19.30
N GLU A 55 -2.87 9.24 -19.24
CA GLU A 55 -2.91 7.97 -18.50
C GLU A 55 -1.95 7.90 -17.30
N ILE A 56 -1.04 8.87 -17.14
CA ILE A 56 -0.12 8.89 -15.99
C ILE A 56 -0.90 9.29 -14.75
N ASN A 57 -1.23 8.31 -13.93
CA ASN A 57 -1.86 8.53 -12.64
C ASN A 57 -0.83 9.12 -11.66
N CYS A 58 -1.22 10.13 -10.86
CA CYS A 58 -0.43 10.63 -9.73
C CYS A 58 0.17 9.50 -8.88
N LEU A 59 -0.53 8.37 -8.77
CA LEU A 59 -0.11 7.20 -7.99
C LEU A 59 1.05 6.41 -8.62
N GLN A 60 1.23 6.46 -9.94
CA GLN A 60 2.42 5.89 -10.58
C GLN A 60 3.64 6.78 -10.34
N LEU A 61 3.46 8.11 -10.51
CA LEU A 61 4.49 9.12 -10.20
C LEU A 61 4.92 9.09 -8.74
N LEU A 62 4.02 8.70 -7.84
CA LEU A 62 4.30 8.58 -6.43
C LEU A 62 5.54 7.73 -6.11
N THR A 63 5.66 6.57 -6.77
CA THR A 63 6.78 5.65 -6.51
C THR A 63 8.11 6.35 -6.81
N ILE A 64 8.16 7.11 -7.90
CA ILE A 64 9.31 7.91 -8.32
C ILE A 64 9.56 9.07 -7.34
N ILE A 65 8.51 9.80 -6.97
CA ILE A 65 8.58 10.91 -6.01
C ILE A 65 9.17 10.44 -4.67
N ILE A 66 8.70 9.32 -4.12
CA ILE A 66 9.22 8.73 -2.88
C ILE A 66 10.69 8.37 -3.04
N GLN A 67 11.09 7.81 -4.18
CA GLN A 67 12.49 7.46 -4.44
C GLN A 67 13.39 8.70 -4.52
N ILE A 68 12.99 9.73 -5.24
CA ILE A 68 13.75 10.99 -5.37
C ILE A 68 13.93 11.63 -3.99
N ILE A 69 12.86 11.67 -3.19
CA ILE A 69 12.86 12.30 -1.87
C ILE A 69 13.71 11.50 -0.88
N ASP A 70 13.64 10.16 -0.91
CA ASP A 70 14.51 9.30 -0.09
C ASP A 70 16.00 9.47 -0.46
N GLN A 71 16.33 9.51 -1.75
CA GLN A 71 17.69 9.75 -2.21
C GLN A 71 18.21 11.11 -1.76
N TYR A 72 17.37 12.13 -1.86
CA TYR A 72 17.68 13.48 -1.38
C TYR A 72 17.93 13.49 0.14
N PHE A 73 17.10 12.81 0.94
CA PHE A 73 17.31 12.69 2.39
C PHE A 73 18.60 11.97 2.75
N LYS A 74 18.92 10.87 2.05
CA LYS A 74 20.20 10.15 2.23
C LYS A 74 21.40 11.02 1.92
N LYS A 75 21.37 11.72 0.77
CA LYS A 75 22.46 12.60 0.33
C LYS A 75 22.73 13.74 1.32
N ASN A 76 21.68 14.29 1.91
CA ASN A 76 21.77 15.45 2.81
C ASN A 76 21.78 15.05 4.30
N HIS A 77 21.82 13.75 4.62
CA HIS A 77 21.75 13.23 5.99
C HIS A 77 20.55 13.76 6.80
N ILE A 78 19.42 13.94 6.13
CA ILE A 78 18.20 14.48 6.72
C ILE A 78 17.32 13.32 7.20
N ASN A 79 17.11 13.22 8.52
CA ASN A 79 16.09 12.33 9.09
C ASN A 79 14.76 13.08 9.22
N ASN A 80 14.11 13.41 8.10
CA ASN A 80 12.85 14.16 8.10
C ASN A 80 11.68 13.24 7.75
N SER A 81 11.11 12.61 8.78
CA SER A 81 9.90 11.79 8.63
C SER A 81 8.67 12.61 8.24
N THR A 82 8.65 13.92 8.47
CA THR A 82 7.46 14.77 8.29
C THR A 82 7.07 14.90 6.82
N LEU A 83 8.01 15.24 5.93
CA LEU A 83 7.68 15.33 4.49
C LEU A 83 7.22 13.98 3.94
N MET A 84 7.83 12.89 4.40
CA MET A 84 7.41 11.56 3.95
C MET A 84 5.99 11.23 4.45
N ILE A 85 5.62 11.65 5.66
CA ILE A 85 4.23 11.57 6.14
C ILE A 85 3.30 12.45 5.29
N ASP A 86 3.71 13.68 4.95
CA ASP A 86 2.89 14.60 4.13
C ASP A 86 2.65 14.00 2.73
N ILE A 87 3.67 13.40 2.13
CA ILE A 87 3.54 12.64 0.87
C ILE A 87 2.55 11.50 1.06
N GLN A 88 2.63 10.74 2.16
CA GLN A 88 1.74 9.63 2.45
C GLN A 88 0.27 10.07 2.57
N GLN A 89 0.01 11.15 3.29
CA GLN A 89 -1.31 11.76 3.41
C GLN A 89 -1.83 12.26 2.06
N TRP A 90 -0.94 12.83 1.25
CA TRP A 90 -1.24 13.26 -0.11
C TRP A 90 -1.68 12.09 -1.01
N ILE A 91 -1.02 10.92 -0.94
CA ILE A 91 -1.44 9.68 -1.66
C ILE A 91 -2.88 9.33 -1.30
N ILE A 92 -3.16 9.32 0.00
CA ILE A 92 -4.46 8.92 0.54
C ILE A 92 -5.53 9.91 0.09
N SER A 93 -5.23 11.20 0.09
CA SER A 93 -6.13 12.25 -0.42
C SER A 93 -6.45 12.04 -1.90
N ILE A 94 -5.43 11.76 -2.74
CA ILE A 94 -5.65 11.47 -4.16
C ILE A 94 -6.57 10.27 -4.35
N LEU A 95 -6.31 9.18 -3.61
CA LEU A 95 -7.11 7.97 -3.67
C LEU A 95 -8.56 8.23 -3.26
N LYS A 96 -8.79 8.90 -2.11
CA LYS A 96 -10.13 9.20 -1.58
C LYS A 96 -10.93 10.17 -2.46
N THR A 97 -10.26 11.12 -3.10
CA THR A 97 -10.92 12.12 -3.96
C THR A 97 -11.09 11.64 -5.40
N SER A 98 -10.53 10.50 -5.78
CA SER A 98 -10.79 9.90 -7.09
C SER A 98 -12.20 9.31 -7.11
N ILE A 99 -13.03 9.74 -8.06
CA ILE A 99 -14.43 9.29 -8.22
C ILE A 99 -14.51 7.76 -8.39
N GLN A 100 -13.41 7.15 -8.80
CA GLN A 100 -13.20 5.71 -8.87
C GLN A 100 -11.78 5.42 -8.41
N SER A 101 -11.61 5.11 -7.12
CA SER A 101 -10.38 4.46 -6.66
C SER A 101 -10.38 3.06 -7.29
N SER A 102 -9.76 2.94 -8.47
CA SER A 102 -9.82 1.68 -9.19
C SER A 102 -9.06 0.65 -8.36
N TYR A 103 -9.69 -0.50 -8.10
CA TYR A 103 -9.08 -1.65 -7.41
C TYR A 103 -7.63 -1.88 -7.84
N GLN A 104 -7.36 -1.74 -9.15
CA GLN A 104 -6.04 -1.86 -9.77
C GLN A 104 -4.99 -0.88 -9.21
N GLN A 105 -5.35 0.36 -8.90
CA GLN A 105 -4.44 1.35 -8.32
C GLN A 105 -4.04 0.97 -6.89
N ILE A 106 -4.99 0.46 -6.10
CA ILE A 106 -4.71 -0.01 -4.75
C ILE A 106 -3.83 -1.25 -4.79
N ILE A 107 -4.13 -2.21 -5.69
CA ILE A 107 -3.28 -3.39 -5.93
C ILE A 107 -1.86 -2.99 -6.33
N PHE A 108 -1.71 -2.01 -7.22
CA PHE A 108 -0.40 -1.49 -7.61
C PHE A 108 0.39 -0.96 -6.41
N LEU A 109 -0.23 -0.16 -5.54
CA LEU A 109 0.43 0.37 -4.34
C LEU A 109 0.76 -0.72 -3.32
N LEU A 110 -0.12 -1.71 -3.12
CA LEU A 110 0.16 -2.86 -2.26
C LEU A 110 1.36 -3.67 -2.78
N LYS A 111 1.44 -3.90 -4.10
CA LYS A 111 2.61 -4.52 -4.74
C LYS A 111 3.87 -3.70 -4.55
N PHE A 112 3.80 -2.37 -4.72
CA PHE A 112 4.92 -1.47 -4.47
C PHE A 112 5.42 -1.55 -3.03
N LEU A 113 4.53 -1.54 -2.02
CA LEU A 113 4.91 -1.68 -0.61
C LEU A 113 5.67 -2.98 -0.33
N ASN A 114 5.34 -4.06 -1.08
CA ASN A 114 6.00 -5.36 -0.95
C ASN A 114 7.37 -5.44 -1.64
N GLN A 115 7.75 -4.47 -2.48
CA GLN A 115 9.04 -4.48 -3.16
C GLN A 115 10.18 -4.15 -2.20
N SER A 116 11.32 -4.82 -2.36
CA SER A 116 12.56 -4.50 -1.63
C SER A 116 13.11 -3.11 -1.96
N THR A 117 12.76 -2.58 -3.12
CA THR A 117 13.10 -1.21 -3.58
C THR A 117 12.22 -0.13 -2.93
N CYS A 118 11.19 -0.49 -2.17
CA CYS A 118 10.36 0.49 -1.47
C CYS A 118 11.11 1.05 -0.26
N TYR A 119 11.56 2.30 -0.37
CA TYR A 119 12.39 3.00 0.62
C TYR A 119 11.63 3.56 1.83
N LEU A 120 10.34 3.26 1.96
CA LEU A 120 9.58 3.64 3.15
C LEU A 120 10.04 2.86 4.38
N SER A 121 10.08 3.53 5.53
CA SER A 121 10.29 2.86 6.82
C SER A 121 9.15 1.88 7.12
N LEU A 122 9.37 0.93 8.03
CA LEU A 122 8.34 -0.06 8.38
C LEU A 122 7.05 0.59 8.90
N SER A 123 7.16 1.60 9.77
CA SER A 123 6.00 2.33 10.30
C SER A 123 5.23 3.05 9.20
N MET A 124 5.95 3.63 8.24
CA MET A 124 5.39 4.26 7.05
C MET A 124 4.68 3.25 6.14
N LYS A 125 5.25 2.05 5.95
CA LYS A 125 4.61 0.95 5.21
C LYS A 125 3.34 0.49 5.91
N GLN A 126 3.35 0.32 7.24
CA GLN A 126 2.15 -0.04 8.01
C GLN A 126 1.06 1.02 7.91
N PHE A 127 1.41 2.30 8.05
CA PHE A 127 0.44 3.39 7.94
C PHE A 127 -0.27 3.41 6.58
N LEU A 128 0.50 3.38 5.48
CA LEU A 128 -0.10 3.31 4.15
C LEU A 128 -0.90 2.04 3.93
N PHE A 129 -0.39 0.89 4.39
CA PHE A 129 -1.09 -0.37 4.28
C PHE A 129 -2.46 -0.29 4.95
N ASP A 130 -2.53 0.17 6.20
CA ASP A 130 -3.79 0.30 6.95
C ASP A 130 -4.81 1.17 6.21
N GLU A 131 -4.38 2.31 5.65
CA GLU A 131 -5.24 3.22 4.89
C GLU A 131 -5.71 2.60 3.56
N LEU A 132 -4.82 1.92 2.82
CA LEU A 132 -5.20 1.22 1.58
C LEU A 132 -6.23 0.12 1.84
N ILE A 133 -6.06 -0.62 2.93
CA ILE A 133 -7.01 -1.65 3.36
C ILE A 133 -8.35 -1.03 3.76
N ASN A 134 -8.35 0.10 4.47
CA ASN A 134 -9.60 0.81 4.81
C ASN A 134 -10.34 1.24 3.54
N ILE A 135 -9.63 1.85 2.57
CA ILE A 135 -10.22 2.28 1.29
C ILE A 135 -10.80 1.08 0.52
N LEU A 136 -10.11 -0.07 0.47
CA LEU A 136 -10.64 -1.29 -0.18
C LEU A 136 -11.96 -1.75 0.44
N ILE A 137 -12.08 -1.68 1.77
CA ILE A 137 -13.29 -2.10 2.47
C ILE A 137 -14.42 -1.12 2.22
N GLU A 138 -14.15 0.18 2.32
CA GLU A 138 -15.12 1.25 2.03
C GLU A 138 -15.69 1.08 0.61
N ASN A 139 -14.83 0.84 -0.38
CA ASN A 139 -15.25 0.59 -1.76
C ASN A 139 -16.14 -0.66 -1.90
N ASN A 140 -15.78 -1.76 -1.24
CA ASN A 140 -16.57 -2.99 -1.26
C ASN A 140 -17.93 -2.80 -0.57
N GLN A 141 -18.00 -1.97 0.47
CA GLN A 141 -19.24 -1.65 1.18
C GLN A 141 -20.15 -0.72 0.38
N GLN A 142 -19.62 0.26 -0.36
CA GLN A 142 -20.43 1.14 -1.21
C GLN A 142 -21.17 0.36 -2.31
N ASN A 143 -20.56 -0.71 -2.83
CA ASN A 143 -21.20 -1.62 -3.79
C ASN A 143 -22.32 -2.49 -3.17
N HIS A 144 -22.33 -2.64 -1.84
CA HIS A 144 -23.33 -3.37 -1.09
C HIS A 144 -24.07 -2.40 -0.16
N MET A 145 -25.10 -1.71 -0.67
CA MET A 145 -26.02 -0.75 -0.01
C MET A 145 -26.38 -1.05 1.47
N ASN A 146 -25.41 -0.98 2.38
CA ASN A 146 -25.53 -1.31 3.79
C ASN A 146 -24.97 -0.13 4.59
N ILE A 147 -25.84 0.84 4.79
CA ILE A 147 -25.58 2.18 5.34
C ILE A 147 -25.16 2.18 6.82
N TYR A 148 -24.98 1.01 7.48
CA TYR A 148 -24.89 0.92 8.94
C TYR A 148 -23.65 0.21 9.52
N ARG A 149 -22.59 -0.10 8.75
CA ARG A 149 -21.36 -0.67 9.33
C ARG A 149 -20.29 0.41 9.55
N GLN A 150 -20.42 1.18 10.62
CA GLN A 150 -19.40 2.14 11.06
C GLN A 150 -18.11 1.47 11.61
N PHE A 151 -18.14 0.16 11.87
CA PHE A 151 -16.96 -0.61 12.24
C PHE A 151 -16.68 -1.66 11.16
N THR A 152 -15.52 -1.53 10.50
CA THR A 152 -15.00 -2.56 9.61
C THR A 152 -14.48 -3.70 10.47
N SER A 153 -15.30 -4.74 10.57
CA SER A 153 -15.06 -5.86 11.49
C SER A 153 -13.78 -6.61 11.14
N PHE A 154 -13.21 -7.33 12.12
CA PHE A 154 -12.11 -8.28 11.89
C PHE A 154 -12.40 -9.18 10.68
N TRP A 155 -13.67 -9.57 10.54
CA TRP A 155 -14.16 -10.42 9.46
C TRP A 155 -14.03 -9.78 8.08
N ASP A 156 -14.47 -8.53 7.89
CA ASP A 156 -14.38 -7.81 6.62
C ASP A 156 -12.92 -7.69 6.13
N ARG A 157 -11.97 -7.63 7.06
CA ARG A 157 -10.53 -7.59 6.78
C ARG A 157 -9.95 -8.97 6.50
N LEU A 158 -10.47 -10.01 7.16
CA LEU A 158 -10.13 -11.40 6.85
C LEU A 158 -10.51 -11.76 5.40
N TYR A 159 -11.58 -11.15 4.86
CA TYR A 159 -11.98 -11.32 3.45
C TYR A 159 -10.92 -10.86 2.44
N LEU A 160 -10.01 -9.96 2.83
CA LEU A 160 -9.00 -9.39 1.94
C LEU A 160 -7.75 -10.26 1.79
N LEU A 161 -7.64 -11.39 2.51
CA LEU A 161 -6.46 -12.26 2.44
C LEU A 161 -6.12 -12.67 0.99
N SER A 162 -7.14 -12.92 0.17
CA SER A 162 -7.01 -13.23 -1.27
C SER A 162 -6.27 -12.14 -2.04
N ILE A 163 -6.65 -10.88 -1.82
CA ILE A 163 -6.06 -9.68 -2.42
C ILE A 163 -4.61 -9.53 -1.95
N ILE A 164 -4.34 -9.76 -0.66
CA ILE A 164 -2.98 -9.73 -0.11
C ILE A 164 -2.11 -10.77 -0.80
N ILE A 165 -2.60 -12.00 -0.98
CA ILE A 165 -1.87 -13.08 -1.64
C ILE A 165 -1.59 -12.73 -3.11
N GLU A 166 -2.54 -12.11 -3.81
CA GLU A 166 -2.35 -11.64 -5.20
C GLU A 166 -1.24 -10.59 -5.32
N CYS A 167 -1.03 -9.78 -4.28
CA CYS A 167 -0.03 -8.72 -4.25
C CYS A 167 1.38 -9.19 -3.87
N ILE A 168 1.55 -10.46 -3.50
CA ILE A 168 2.86 -11.03 -3.20
C ILE A 168 3.65 -11.15 -4.51
N THR A 169 4.81 -10.51 -4.54
CA THR A 169 5.68 -10.42 -5.71
C THR A 169 6.80 -11.47 -5.73
N ASN A 170 7.06 -12.14 -4.59
CA ASN A 170 8.17 -13.08 -4.44
C ASN A 170 7.66 -14.51 -4.15
N GLU A 171 7.99 -15.45 -5.04
CA GLU A 171 7.40 -16.80 -5.08
C GLU A 171 7.95 -17.75 -3.99
N ASN A 172 9.14 -17.46 -3.43
CA ASN A 172 9.77 -18.32 -2.42
C ASN A 172 9.24 -18.06 -1.00
N LEU A 173 8.03 -18.55 -0.72
CA LEU A 173 7.36 -18.51 0.59
C LEU A 173 7.30 -19.87 1.31
N GLU A 174 7.95 -20.90 0.75
CA GLU A 174 7.98 -22.26 1.32
C GLU A 174 8.44 -22.30 2.78
N ASN A 175 9.31 -21.36 3.18
CA ASN A 175 9.84 -21.27 4.55
C ASN A 175 9.30 -20.09 5.36
N TYR A 176 8.38 -19.29 4.81
CA TYR A 176 7.82 -18.15 5.52
C TYR A 176 7.02 -18.59 6.76
N GLN A 177 7.25 -17.87 7.87
CA GLN A 177 6.50 -18.03 9.10
C GLN A 177 6.02 -16.67 9.60
N ILE A 178 4.73 -16.56 9.94
CA ILE A 178 4.18 -15.35 10.53
C ILE A 178 4.91 -15.07 11.85
N PRO A 179 5.43 -13.85 12.08
CA PRO A 179 6.14 -13.54 13.31
C PRO A 179 5.21 -13.61 14.52
N TYR A 180 5.64 -14.32 15.57
CA TYR A 180 4.86 -14.48 16.80
C TYR A 180 4.67 -13.13 17.57
N HIS A 181 5.59 -12.17 17.36
CA HIS A 181 5.50 -10.83 17.94
C HIS A 181 5.96 -9.75 16.94
N PRO A 182 5.35 -8.54 16.93
CA PRO A 182 5.67 -7.46 15.99
C PRO A 182 7.11 -6.97 15.95
N SER A 183 7.82 -7.12 17.05
CA SER A 183 9.22 -6.76 17.14
C SER A 183 10.20 -7.84 16.66
N ILE A 184 9.71 -9.04 16.33
CA ILE A 184 10.54 -10.18 15.92
C ILE A 184 10.46 -10.31 14.40
N ILE A 185 11.26 -9.51 13.69
CA ILE A 185 11.51 -9.74 12.28
C ILE A 185 12.59 -10.81 12.20
N ILE A 186 12.21 -12.05 11.89
CA ILE A 186 13.18 -13.10 11.59
C ILE A 186 13.82 -12.71 10.25
N ASN A 187 15.15 -12.54 10.21
CA ASN A 187 15.90 -12.13 9.00
C ASN A 187 15.62 -13.00 7.75
N LYS A 188 15.02 -14.19 7.89
CA LYS A 188 14.60 -15.07 6.79
C LYS A 188 13.30 -14.63 6.08
N ASN A 189 12.51 -13.73 6.67
CA ASN A 189 11.24 -13.24 6.12
C ASN A 189 11.37 -11.97 5.27
N GLN A 190 12.59 -11.49 5.01
CA GLN A 190 12.86 -10.15 4.44
C GLN A 190 12.20 -9.86 3.08
N ASN A 191 11.62 -10.86 2.42
CA ASN A 191 11.15 -10.75 1.05
C ASN A 191 9.64 -10.50 0.90
N ASN A 192 8.83 -10.56 1.96
CA ASN A 192 7.36 -10.39 1.85
C ASN A 192 6.74 -9.66 3.04
N ILE A 193 7.02 -8.36 3.14
CA ILE A 193 6.54 -7.51 4.24
C ILE A 193 5.01 -7.40 4.25
N LEU A 194 4.33 -7.58 3.12
CA LEU A 194 2.88 -7.39 3.03
C LEU A 194 2.07 -8.35 3.92
N ILE A 195 2.53 -9.60 4.06
CA ILE A 195 1.87 -10.58 4.93
C ILE A 195 2.04 -10.18 6.41
N ASP A 196 3.22 -9.68 6.78
CA ASP A 196 3.49 -9.20 8.13
C ASP A 196 2.60 -7.99 8.46
N LEU A 197 2.52 -7.01 7.55
CA LEU A 197 1.64 -5.83 7.71
C LEU A 197 0.17 -6.21 7.87
N TYR A 198 -0.29 -7.17 7.04
CA TYR A 198 -1.65 -7.70 7.11
C TYR A 198 -1.93 -8.40 8.44
N PHE A 199 -1.00 -9.22 8.90
CA PHE A 199 -1.10 -9.90 10.18
C PHE A 199 -1.18 -8.92 11.34
N PHE A 200 -0.32 -7.89 11.39
CA PHE A 200 -0.38 -6.88 12.44
C PHE A 200 -1.68 -6.11 12.44
N HIS A 201 -2.19 -5.79 11.26
CA HIS A 201 -3.47 -5.13 11.10
C HIS A 201 -4.63 -5.97 11.66
N LEU A 202 -4.68 -7.26 11.34
CA LEU A 202 -5.67 -8.20 11.91
C LEU A 202 -5.52 -8.34 13.43
N ARG A 203 -4.30 -8.50 13.93
CA ARG A 203 -4.01 -8.67 15.36
C ARG A 203 -4.48 -7.47 16.19
N ARG A 204 -4.31 -6.24 15.68
CA ARG A 204 -4.77 -5.03 16.38
C ARG A 204 -6.29 -5.04 16.61
N LEU A 205 -7.05 -5.67 15.72
CA LEU A 205 -8.51 -5.74 15.79
C LEU A 205 -9.02 -6.96 16.57
N ALA A 206 -8.27 -8.06 16.55
CA ALA A 206 -8.53 -9.24 17.35
C ALA A 206 -8.68 -8.93 18.85
N ASN A 207 -7.98 -7.91 19.35
CA ASN A 207 -8.10 -7.47 20.75
C ASN A 207 -9.50 -6.90 21.10
N ASN A 208 -10.31 -6.54 20.10
CA ASN A 208 -11.57 -5.85 20.28
C ASN A 208 -12.80 -6.71 19.91
N GLU A 209 -12.60 -7.92 19.39
CA GLU A 209 -13.68 -8.78 18.89
C GLU A 209 -13.53 -10.24 19.35
N ILE A 210 -14.65 -10.93 19.55
CA ILE A 210 -14.64 -12.38 19.84
C ILE A 210 -14.45 -13.13 18.52
N ILE A 211 -13.30 -13.78 18.38
CA ILE A 211 -12.97 -14.59 17.21
C ILE A 211 -13.69 -15.94 17.27
N ARG A 212 -14.50 -16.25 16.25
CA ARG A 212 -15.16 -17.56 16.11
C ARG A 212 -14.57 -18.37 14.95
N ILE A 213 -14.17 -19.59 15.24
CA ILE A 213 -13.40 -20.46 14.34
C ILE A 213 -14.21 -20.92 13.13
N ASP A 214 -15.50 -21.16 13.32
CA ASP A 214 -16.47 -21.50 12.28
C ASP A 214 -16.58 -20.39 11.22
N LEU A 215 -16.54 -19.13 11.64
CA LEU A 215 -16.52 -17.97 10.73
C LEU A 215 -15.21 -17.87 9.97
N ILE A 216 -14.07 -18.10 10.63
CA ILE A 216 -12.75 -18.15 9.95
C ILE A 216 -12.83 -19.17 8.80
N ASN A 217 -13.15 -20.44 9.11
CA ASN A 217 -13.21 -21.51 8.12
C ASN A 217 -14.18 -21.20 6.96
N LYS A 218 -15.35 -20.60 7.27
CA LYS A 218 -16.35 -20.24 6.26
C LYS A 218 -15.86 -19.17 5.28
N ILE A 219 -15.19 -18.14 5.78
CA ILE A 219 -14.65 -17.03 4.97
C ILE A 219 -13.59 -17.55 3.99
N LEU A 220 -12.85 -18.59 4.36
CA LEU A 220 -11.77 -19.10 3.52
C LEU A 220 -12.26 -20.00 2.41
N LEU A 221 -13.23 -20.86 2.70
CA LEU A 221 -13.87 -21.68 1.69
C LEU A 221 -14.54 -20.80 0.62
N SER A 222 -14.97 -19.58 0.98
CA SER A 222 -15.53 -18.62 0.03
C SER A 222 -14.48 -17.76 -0.70
N ASN A 223 -13.26 -17.60 -0.17
CA ASN A 223 -12.29 -16.61 -0.66
C ASN A 223 -10.94 -17.16 -1.12
N LEU A 224 -10.61 -18.44 -0.87
CA LEU A 224 -9.49 -19.10 -1.55
C LEU A 224 -9.76 -18.95 -3.05
N PRO A 225 -9.01 -18.09 -3.77
CA PRO A 225 -9.63 -17.47 -4.91
C PRO A 225 -9.73 -18.44 -6.06
N LYS A 226 -10.49 -17.99 -7.05
CA LYS A 226 -10.31 -18.26 -8.48
C LYS A 226 -8.88 -17.86 -8.94
N ILE A 227 -7.84 -18.24 -8.21
CA ILE A 227 -6.43 -18.05 -8.55
C ILE A 227 -6.09 -19.15 -9.54
N ASN A 228 -5.75 -18.78 -10.77
CA ASN A 228 -5.34 -19.76 -11.77
C ASN A 228 -3.93 -20.33 -11.51
N ASN A 229 -3.15 -19.73 -10.62
CA ASN A 229 -1.80 -20.15 -10.25
C ASN A 229 -1.79 -21.08 -9.00
N LYS A 230 -1.40 -22.34 -9.22
CA LYS A 230 -1.30 -23.38 -8.17
C LYS A 230 -0.36 -23.01 -7.01
N GLN A 231 0.70 -22.23 -7.28
CA GLN A 231 1.65 -21.84 -6.22
C GLN A 231 1.05 -20.85 -5.23
N GLN A 232 0.30 -19.86 -5.72
CA GLN A 232 -0.38 -18.88 -4.88
C GLN A 232 -1.48 -19.51 -4.02
N ILE A 233 -2.15 -20.56 -4.51
CA ILE A 233 -3.10 -21.36 -3.70
C ILE A 233 -2.36 -22.00 -2.53
N SER A 234 -1.24 -22.69 -2.78
CA SER A 234 -0.46 -23.34 -1.72
C SER A 234 0.07 -22.35 -0.67
N ILE A 235 0.54 -21.19 -1.13
CA ILE A 235 0.96 -20.08 -0.26
C ILE A 235 -0.22 -19.61 0.61
N GLY A 236 -1.38 -19.40 -0.01
CA GLY A 236 -2.59 -18.96 0.67
C GLY A 236 -3.04 -19.94 1.75
N GLU A 237 -3.06 -21.24 1.44
CA GLU A 237 -3.39 -22.31 2.40
C GLU A 237 -2.42 -22.32 3.59
N LYS A 238 -1.12 -22.15 3.33
CA LYS A 238 -0.08 -22.12 4.36
C LYS A 238 -0.20 -20.90 5.27
N ILE A 239 -0.35 -19.70 4.70
CA ILE A 239 -0.55 -18.45 5.48
C ILE A 239 -1.83 -18.57 6.30
N PHE A 240 -2.89 -19.10 5.68
CA PHE A 240 -4.14 -19.34 6.37
C PHE A 240 -3.96 -20.26 7.59
N LYS A 241 -3.33 -21.42 7.41
CA LYS A 241 -3.11 -22.36 8.52
C LYS A 241 -2.42 -21.67 9.70
N GLN A 242 -1.41 -20.85 9.43
CA GLN A 242 -0.72 -20.08 10.45
C GLN A 242 -1.61 -19.02 11.13
N LEU A 243 -2.44 -18.29 10.37
CA LEU A 243 -3.41 -17.34 10.94
C LEU A 243 -4.42 -18.04 11.84
N LYS A 244 -4.94 -19.19 11.39
CA LYS A 244 -5.86 -20.02 12.17
C LYS A 244 -5.21 -20.46 13.48
N ASP A 245 -4.04 -21.07 13.40
CA ASP A 245 -3.31 -21.58 14.56
C ASP A 245 -2.97 -20.46 15.55
N TYR A 246 -2.67 -19.25 15.06
CA TYR A 246 -2.40 -18.09 15.90
C TYR A 246 -3.63 -17.57 16.66
N PHE A 247 -4.76 -17.38 15.98
CA PHE A 247 -5.99 -16.87 16.62
C PHE A 247 -6.79 -17.94 17.38
N LEU A 248 -6.31 -19.19 17.38
CA LEU A 248 -6.85 -20.30 18.19
C LEU A 248 -6.30 -20.34 19.62
N LEU A 249 -5.18 -19.67 19.89
CA LEU A 249 -4.54 -19.55 21.21
C LEU A 249 -5.10 -18.36 21.99
#